data_AF-A0AB36B206-F1
#
_entry.id   AF-A0AB36B206-F1
#
_cell.length_a   1.000
_cell.length_b   1.000
_cell.length_c   1.000
_cell.angle_alpha   90.00
_cell.angle_beta   90.00
_cell.angle_gamma   90.00
#
_symmetry.space_group_name_H-M   'P 1'
#
loop_
_entity.id
_entity.type
_entity.pdbx_description
1 polymer ?
#
loop_
_entity_poly.entity_id
_entity_poly.type
_entity_poly.pdbx_seq_one_letter_code
_entity_poly.pdbx_strand_id
1 'polypeptide(L)'
;MEISLSKRQMKMVDILLKESEYCTAATLANLLKVSEKTIHGEIAEINRKSKACMISSLKGKGYIVRDKDAWIRQNYIVGDEGRRDIKILKEILFNEHVDYYELADRFYISPSTLNKDIRILNERIQKEFRTLRITRKQNHLFLNCDDIEKRRVLTYFLLEESEDQRFDVGILDRYFENVDVYRLSEILMEFIHRQQLAVSDFNLFSILLHMLMYISNTSYICMEEERASICDQDCRPLLEAIRERMRIQFTAEGTQQICALFKKRNAGQDDVRIMQFLHEVLREIYDIYSINFTENQDLMDNLALHLQNLRNRCKHGMLIKNPLLSELKQSFVLIYDIAAYIAIRFQEQTGYVLDENEISFIALHIMNGIKSIKTSIVRIALINPYGNSVTHIIQQRLQALTDVEMIGCFSMFDFKTLYTEKPDIIVTMVSTSEQMGVPVFQLDNYLQDEEYEKIERIVKSVRVKKSYENIMIHNYFMEDLFCIPSQLTTKDEVITYLCSLLEEQGYVDADFQEQIYEREAIAPTCFGARYAIPHTTKKTAKKNGIAVALLRKPVIWDGFEVNIVLMFALHKSFDQVPKLYDLILNVFDDPIRFAQVLECDSYTAFMKKIHIT
;
A
#
# COMPACT_ATOMS: atom_id res chain seq x y z
N MET A 1 -26.33 -18.99 -17.53
CA MET A 1 -27.44 -18.03 -17.75
C MET A 1 -27.13 -16.83 -16.87
N GLU A 2 -26.73 -15.73 -17.49
CA GLU A 2 -26.21 -14.55 -16.79
C GLU A 2 -27.36 -13.71 -16.22
N ILE A 3 -27.21 -13.24 -14.98
CA ILE A 3 -28.20 -12.39 -14.31
C ILE A 3 -27.52 -11.06 -13.96
N SER A 4 -28.13 -9.96 -14.41
CA SER A 4 -27.59 -8.60 -14.25
C SER A 4 -28.19 -7.90 -13.02
N LEU A 5 -27.37 -7.67 -11.98
CA LEU A 5 -27.78 -7.05 -10.71
C LEU A 5 -27.07 -5.70 -10.49
N SER A 6 -27.75 -4.71 -9.92
CA SER A 6 -27.11 -3.44 -9.53
C SER A 6 -26.17 -3.61 -8.32
N LYS A 7 -25.21 -2.69 -8.12
CA LYS A 7 -24.31 -2.69 -6.93
C LYS A 7 -25.07 -2.80 -5.60
N ARG A 8 -26.23 -2.14 -5.48
CA ARG A 8 -27.07 -2.21 -4.27
C ARG A 8 -27.78 -3.55 -4.14
N GLN A 9 -28.28 -4.11 -5.23
CA GLN A 9 -28.86 -5.46 -5.26
C GLN A 9 -27.82 -6.52 -4.88
N MET A 10 -26.58 -6.40 -5.38
CA MET A 10 -25.47 -7.30 -5.03
C MET A 10 -25.12 -7.20 -3.55
N LYS A 11 -24.98 -5.99 -3.02
CA LYS A 11 -24.70 -5.77 -1.59
C LYS A 11 -25.82 -6.31 -0.69
N MET A 12 -27.08 -6.19 -1.12
CA MET A 12 -28.23 -6.77 -0.43
C MET A 12 -28.14 -8.30 -0.37
N VAL A 13 -27.80 -8.92 -1.50
CA VAL A 13 -27.59 -10.36 -1.60
C VAL A 13 -26.41 -10.81 -0.73
N ASP A 14 -25.28 -10.10 -0.76
CA ASP A 14 -24.10 -10.45 0.05
C ASP A 14 -24.40 -10.45 1.54
N ILE A 15 -25.22 -9.49 2.00
CA ILE A 15 -25.71 -9.48 3.38
C ILE A 15 -26.52 -10.76 3.65
N LEU A 16 -27.48 -11.09 2.78
CA LEU A 16 -28.34 -12.27 2.94
C LEU A 16 -27.59 -13.62 2.82
N LEU A 17 -26.47 -13.67 2.10
CA LEU A 17 -25.62 -14.87 2.01
C LEU A 17 -24.81 -15.10 3.29
N LYS A 18 -24.43 -14.04 4.00
CA LYS A 18 -23.68 -14.12 5.26
C LYS A 18 -24.56 -14.52 6.44
N GLU A 19 -25.83 -14.13 6.42
CA GLU A 19 -26.78 -14.46 7.50
C GLU A 19 -27.24 -15.92 7.44
N SER A 20 -27.23 -16.63 8.57
CA SER A 20 -27.76 -18.00 8.70
C SER A 20 -29.28 -18.05 8.87
N GLU A 21 -29.90 -16.92 9.27
CA GLU A 21 -31.34 -16.80 9.51
C GLU A 21 -32.00 -15.72 8.62
N TYR A 22 -33.32 -15.53 8.77
CA TYR A 22 -34.07 -14.52 8.03
C TYR A 22 -33.67 -13.10 8.46
N CYS A 23 -33.40 -12.22 7.48
CA CYS A 23 -33.08 -10.82 7.70
C CYS A 23 -34.28 -9.92 7.38
N THR A 24 -34.66 -9.03 8.31
CA THR A 24 -35.84 -8.17 8.13
C THR A 24 -35.63 -7.04 7.11
N ALA A 25 -36.72 -6.54 6.53
CA ALA A 25 -36.66 -5.39 5.62
C ALA A 25 -36.07 -4.14 6.31
N ALA A 26 -36.40 -3.92 7.59
CA ALA A 26 -35.85 -2.83 8.40
C ALA A 26 -34.34 -2.95 8.60
N THR A 27 -33.82 -4.16 8.86
CA THR A 27 -32.37 -4.40 8.99
C THR A 27 -31.65 -4.10 7.68
N LEU A 28 -32.16 -4.62 6.56
CA LEU A 28 -31.59 -4.36 5.23
C LEU A 28 -31.65 -2.86 4.86
N ALA A 29 -32.77 -2.20 5.17
CA ALA A 29 -32.97 -0.77 4.95
C ALA A 29 -31.92 0.08 5.70
N ASN A 30 -31.65 -0.25 6.96
CA ASN A 30 -30.62 0.42 7.77
C ASN A 30 -29.20 0.18 7.24
N LEU A 31 -28.85 -1.06 6.91
CA LEU A 31 -27.52 -1.42 6.41
C LEU A 31 -27.23 -0.81 5.03
N LEU A 32 -28.25 -0.71 4.19
CA LEU A 32 -28.15 -0.18 2.82
C LEU A 32 -28.50 1.31 2.72
N LYS A 33 -28.90 1.95 3.84
CA LYS A 33 -29.32 3.36 3.92
C LYS A 33 -30.42 3.71 2.90
N VAL A 34 -31.44 2.86 2.78
CA VAL A 34 -32.61 3.06 1.90
C VAL A 34 -33.92 2.79 2.65
N SER A 35 -35.07 3.06 2.02
CA SER A 35 -36.38 2.76 2.64
C SER A 35 -36.73 1.27 2.57
N GLU A 36 -37.53 0.76 3.51
CA GLU A 36 -38.06 -0.62 3.45
C GLU A 36 -38.83 -0.88 2.15
N LYS A 37 -39.54 0.13 1.63
CA LYS A 37 -40.22 0.08 0.32
C LYS A 37 -39.24 -0.19 -0.82
N THR A 38 -38.03 0.37 -0.76
CA THR A 38 -36.95 0.11 -1.72
C THR A 38 -36.46 -1.33 -1.62
N ILE A 39 -36.28 -1.85 -0.40
CA ILE A 39 -35.89 -3.25 -0.17
C ILE A 39 -36.90 -4.22 -0.78
N HIS A 40 -38.20 -4.00 -0.53
CA HIS A 40 -39.27 -4.81 -1.11
C HIS A 40 -39.23 -4.80 -2.65
N GLY A 41 -39.03 -3.62 -3.25
CA GLY A 41 -38.94 -3.47 -4.70
C GLY A 41 -37.73 -4.18 -5.30
N GLU A 42 -36.56 -4.07 -4.67
CA GLU A 42 -35.32 -4.68 -5.15
C GLU A 42 -35.35 -6.20 -5.03
N ILE A 43 -35.90 -6.77 -3.95
CA ILE A 43 -36.04 -8.23 -3.81
C ILE A 43 -37.02 -8.81 -4.84
N ALA A 44 -38.11 -8.08 -5.13
CA ALA A 44 -39.03 -8.48 -6.18
C ALA A 44 -38.36 -8.46 -7.57
N GLU A 45 -37.53 -7.44 -7.83
CA GLU A 45 -36.78 -7.35 -9.07
C GLU A 45 -35.69 -8.43 -9.19
N ILE A 46 -34.95 -8.72 -8.12
CA ILE A 46 -33.95 -9.80 -8.08
C ILE A 46 -34.61 -11.13 -8.42
N ASN A 47 -35.69 -11.50 -7.71
CA ASN A 47 -36.42 -12.75 -7.95
C ASN A 47 -37.00 -12.84 -9.36
N ARG A 48 -37.40 -11.71 -9.96
CA ARG A 48 -37.87 -11.65 -11.35
C ARG A 48 -36.73 -11.92 -12.33
N LYS A 49 -35.55 -11.33 -12.10
CA LYS A 49 -34.36 -11.49 -12.96
C LYS A 49 -33.77 -12.90 -12.86
N SER A 50 -33.79 -13.52 -11.68
CA SER A 50 -33.22 -14.85 -11.45
C SER A 50 -34.06 -16.01 -11.99
N LYS A 51 -35.32 -15.78 -12.43
CA LYS A 51 -36.33 -16.78 -12.89
C LYS A 51 -36.63 -17.94 -11.91
N ALA A 52 -35.85 -18.09 -10.85
CA ALA A 52 -36.11 -18.87 -9.67
C ALA A 52 -36.32 -17.88 -8.51
N CYS A 53 -37.36 -18.05 -7.70
CA CYS A 53 -37.56 -17.29 -6.46
C CYS A 53 -36.47 -17.68 -5.44
N MET A 54 -35.25 -17.20 -5.65
CA MET A 54 -34.05 -17.55 -4.89
C MET A 54 -34.06 -16.90 -3.51
N ILE A 55 -34.64 -15.71 -3.39
CA ILE A 55 -34.85 -15.04 -2.10
C ILE A 55 -36.26 -15.35 -1.64
N SER A 56 -36.36 -16.14 -0.57
CA SER A 56 -37.62 -16.44 0.10
C SER A 56 -38.02 -15.28 1.00
N SER A 57 -39.32 -14.95 1.02
CA SER A 57 -39.91 -13.99 1.93
C SER A 57 -40.86 -14.71 2.87
N LEU A 58 -40.70 -14.53 4.19
CA LEU A 58 -41.63 -15.04 5.20
C LEU A 58 -42.20 -13.88 6.02
N LYS A 59 -43.54 -13.78 6.04
CA LYS A 59 -44.26 -12.70 6.72
C LYS A 59 -43.87 -12.67 8.20
N GLY A 60 -43.38 -11.53 8.67
CA GLY A 60 -42.95 -11.32 10.06
C GLY A 60 -41.55 -11.82 10.40
N LYS A 61 -40.85 -12.54 9.52
CA LYS A 61 -39.45 -12.97 9.73
C LYS A 61 -38.45 -12.31 8.78
N GLY A 62 -38.86 -11.94 7.57
CA GLY A 62 -38.00 -11.23 6.60
C GLY A 62 -37.59 -12.11 5.42
N TYR A 63 -36.33 -12.00 4.99
CA TYR A 63 -35.78 -12.55 3.76
C TYR A 63 -34.61 -13.51 4.01
N ILE A 64 -34.52 -14.58 3.20
CA ILE A 64 -33.39 -15.51 3.22
C ILE A 64 -33.12 -16.08 1.83
N VAL A 65 -31.87 -16.35 1.49
CA VAL A 65 -31.51 -17.08 0.26
C VAL A 65 -31.77 -18.57 0.48
N ARG A 66 -32.60 -19.19 -0.37
CA ARG A 66 -33.01 -20.61 -0.21
C ARG A 66 -31.88 -21.61 -0.44
N ASP A 67 -31.05 -21.34 -1.44
CA ASP A 67 -29.95 -22.20 -1.86
C ASP A 67 -28.71 -21.32 -2.09
N LYS A 68 -27.89 -21.19 -1.04
CA LYS A 68 -26.69 -20.36 -1.07
C LYS A 68 -25.66 -20.91 -2.06
N ASP A 69 -25.55 -22.22 -2.18
CA ASP A 69 -24.57 -22.86 -3.07
C ASP A 69 -24.97 -22.70 -4.54
N ALA A 70 -26.26 -22.78 -4.87
CA ALA A 70 -26.75 -22.46 -6.20
C ALA A 70 -26.58 -20.98 -6.54
N TRP A 71 -26.70 -20.10 -5.55
CA TRP A 71 -26.42 -18.68 -5.74
C TRP A 71 -24.93 -18.44 -6.05
N ILE A 72 -24.01 -19.02 -5.27
CA ILE A 72 -22.56 -18.85 -5.47
C ILE A 72 -22.09 -19.39 -6.82
N ARG A 73 -22.72 -20.46 -7.34
CA ARG A 73 -22.40 -21.05 -8.65
C ARG A 73 -22.88 -20.23 -9.86
N GLN A 74 -23.68 -19.18 -9.66
CA GLN A 74 -24.13 -18.32 -10.76
C GLN A 74 -23.15 -17.18 -10.98
N ASN A 75 -22.63 -17.05 -12.22
CA ASN A 75 -21.91 -15.85 -12.63
C ASN A 75 -22.90 -14.69 -12.77
N TYR A 76 -22.94 -13.82 -11.76
CA TYR A 76 -23.65 -12.55 -11.82
C TYR A 76 -22.74 -11.50 -12.43
N ILE A 77 -23.23 -10.83 -13.46
CA ILE A 77 -22.61 -9.61 -13.97
C ILE A 77 -23.23 -8.47 -13.17
N VAL A 78 -22.41 -7.66 -12.52
CA VAL A 78 -22.91 -6.39 -11.98
C VAL A 78 -23.37 -5.58 -13.18
N GLY A 79 -24.68 -5.33 -13.28
CA GLY A 79 -25.35 -4.52 -14.30
C GLY A 79 -25.05 -3.04 -14.16
N ASP A 80 -23.79 -2.72 -13.92
CA ASP A 80 -23.27 -1.36 -13.90
C ASP A 80 -22.68 -1.15 -15.28
N GLU A 81 -23.25 -0.26 -16.08
CA GLU A 81 -22.72 0.11 -17.40
C GLU A 81 -21.31 0.74 -17.30
N GLY A 82 -20.70 0.79 -16.12
CA GLY A 82 -19.54 1.59 -15.81
C GLY A 82 -20.00 2.91 -15.18
N ARG A 83 -19.13 3.49 -14.37
CA ARG A 83 -19.35 4.80 -13.76
C ARG A 83 -19.56 5.89 -14.81
N ARG A 84 -20.76 6.48 -14.82
CA ARG A 84 -21.16 7.57 -15.73
C ARG A 84 -20.15 8.73 -15.76
N ASP A 85 -19.62 9.12 -14.61
CA ASP A 85 -18.65 10.21 -14.51
C ASP A 85 -17.34 9.89 -15.26
N ILE A 86 -16.88 8.64 -15.24
CA ILE A 86 -15.69 8.21 -15.99
C ILE A 86 -15.97 8.16 -17.50
N LYS A 87 -17.18 7.74 -17.91
CA LYS A 87 -17.59 7.82 -19.32
C LYS A 87 -17.67 9.26 -19.83
N ILE A 88 -18.25 10.17 -19.05
CA ILE A 88 -18.27 11.61 -19.35
C ILE A 88 -16.84 12.15 -19.51
N LEU A 89 -15.94 11.77 -18.59
CA LEU A 89 -14.53 12.16 -18.65
C LEU A 89 -13.85 11.64 -19.92
N LYS A 90 -14.04 10.36 -20.26
CA LYS A 90 -13.51 9.76 -21.49
C LYS A 90 -13.99 10.51 -22.73
N GLU A 91 -15.28 10.84 -22.82
CA GLU A 91 -15.83 11.62 -23.93
C GLU A 91 -15.12 12.98 -24.08
N ILE A 92 -14.91 13.69 -22.97
CA ILE A 92 -14.23 15.00 -22.96
C ILE A 92 -12.76 14.89 -23.36
N LEU A 93 -12.07 13.79 -23.04
CA LEU A 93 -10.64 13.63 -23.30
C LEU A 93 -10.33 13.16 -24.72
N PHE A 94 -11.18 12.31 -25.31
CA PHE A 94 -10.89 11.60 -26.57
C PHE A 94 -11.67 12.11 -27.78
N ASN A 95 -12.60 13.06 -27.61
CA ASN A 95 -13.26 13.74 -28.72
C ASN A 95 -12.83 15.21 -28.80
N GLU A 96 -12.58 15.70 -30.02
CA GLU A 96 -12.13 17.08 -30.25
C GLU A 96 -13.17 18.14 -29.87
N HIS A 97 -14.45 17.81 -30.04
CA HIS A 97 -15.58 18.70 -29.78
C HIS A 97 -16.66 17.98 -29.00
N VAL A 98 -16.90 18.43 -27.76
CA VAL A 98 -17.94 17.90 -26.89
C VAL A 98 -18.91 19.01 -26.52
N ASP A 99 -20.03 19.10 -27.24
CA ASP A 99 -21.09 20.03 -26.87
C ASP A 99 -21.76 19.59 -25.55
N TYR A 100 -21.92 20.54 -24.64
CA TYR A 100 -22.44 20.31 -23.31
C TYR A 100 -23.88 19.81 -23.29
N TYR A 101 -24.75 20.28 -24.19
CA TYR A 101 -26.15 19.86 -24.23
C TYR A 101 -26.29 18.52 -24.92
N GLU A 102 -25.58 18.30 -26.03
CA GLU A 102 -25.56 17.00 -26.70
C GLU A 102 -25.01 15.89 -25.80
N LEU A 103 -23.99 16.20 -25.00
CA LEU A 103 -23.45 15.27 -24.01
C LEU A 103 -24.51 14.91 -22.95
N ALA A 104 -25.25 15.90 -22.45
CA ALA A 104 -26.32 15.66 -21.47
C ALA A 104 -27.41 14.74 -22.05
N ASP A 105 -27.82 14.99 -23.29
CA ASP A 105 -28.81 14.18 -24.00
C ASP A 105 -28.30 12.76 -24.25
N ARG A 106 -27.04 12.59 -24.65
CA ARG A 106 -26.41 11.28 -24.89
C ARG A 106 -26.40 10.39 -23.64
N PHE A 107 -26.17 10.99 -22.48
CA PHE A 107 -26.21 10.29 -21.19
C PHE A 107 -27.60 10.25 -20.54
N TYR A 108 -28.63 10.73 -21.23
CA TYR A 108 -30.01 10.80 -20.74
C TYR A 108 -30.15 11.54 -19.39
N ILE A 109 -29.40 12.63 -19.20
CA ILE A 109 -29.38 13.43 -17.98
C ILE A 109 -29.73 14.90 -18.25
N SER A 110 -30.21 15.60 -17.22
CA SER A 110 -30.41 17.04 -17.31
C SER A 110 -29.08 17.80 -17.36
N PRO A 111 -29.04 19.00 -17.97
CA PRO A 111 -27.88 19.90 -17.89
C PRO A 111 -27.40 20.16 -16.45
N SER A 112 -28.34 20.33 -15.51
CA SER A 112 -28.02 20.50 -14.09
C SER A 112 -27.30 19.29 -13.47
N THR A 113 -27.67 18.08 -13.89
CA THR A 113 -27.00 16.84 -13.45
C THR A 113 -25.60 16.75 -14.04
N LEU A 114 -25.44 17.03 -15.34
CA LEU A 114 -24.12 17.07 -15.99
C LEU A 114 -23.19 18.10 -15.33
N ASN A 115 -23.71 19.28 -14.96
CA ASN A 115 -22.92 20.30 -14.27
C ASN A 115 -22.46 19.83 -12.88
N LYS A 116 -23.30 19.06 -12.16
CA LYS A 116 -22.91 18.45 -10.89
C LYS A 116 -21.82 17.40 -11.09
N ASP A 117 -21.95 16.55 -12.11
CA ASP A 117 -20.94 15.53 -12.43
C ASP A 117 -19.60 16.18 -12.81
N ILE A 118 -19.60 17.22 -13.65
CA ILE A 118 -18.39 17.99 -14.01
C ILE A 118 -17.76 18.65 -12.79
N ARG A 119 -18.56 19.17 -11.86
CA ARG A 119 -18.04 19.74 -10.61
C ARG A 119 -17.32 18.69 -9.77
N ILE A 120 -17.94 17.52 -9.57
CA ILE A 120 -17.34 16.41 -8.82
C ILE A 120 -16.07 15.90 -9.52
N LEU A 121 -16.10 15.78 -10.85
CA LEU A 121 -14.92 15.42 -11.64
C LEU A 121 -13.80 16.43 -11.44
N ASN A 122 -14.08 17.73 -11.49
CA ASN A 122 -13.08 18.77 -11.24
C ASN A 122 -12.50 18.69 -9.82
N GLU A 123 -13.34 18.51 -8.80
CA GLU A 123 -12.88 18.33 -7.41
C GLU A 123 -11.93 17.12 -7.28
N ARG A 124 -12.23 16.00 -7.97
CA ARG A 124 -11.38 14.80 -7.98
C ARG A 124 -10.11 14.98 -8.81
N ILE A 125 -10.20 15.53 -10.01
CA ILE A 125 -9.06 15.80 -10.89
C ILE A 125 -8.07 16.72 -10.17
N GLN A 126 -8.54 17.81 -9.56
CA GLN A 126 -7.67 18.78 -8.90
C GLN A 126 -7.01 18.27 -7.61
N LYS A 127 -7.51 17.16 -7.03
CA LYS A 127 -6.86 16.50 -5.90
C LYS A 127 -5.50 15.92 -6.31
N GLU A 128 -5.43 15.30 -7.48
CA GLU A 128 -4.23 14.65 -8.01
C GLU A 128 -3.47 15.56 -8.98
N PHE A 129 -4.19 16.21 -9.89
CA PHE A 129 -3.70 17.05 -10.97
C PHE A 129 -4.11 18.51 -10.73
N ARG A 130 -3.43 19.17 -9.78
CA ARG A 130 -3.80 20.49 -9.24
C ARG A 130 -4.12 21.56 -10.29
N THR A 131 -3.45 21.53 -11.45
CA THR A 131 -3.59 22.51 -12.54
C THR A 131 -4.67 22.16 -13.55
N LEU A 132 -5.15 20.91 -13.59
CA LEU A 132 -6.08 20.42 -14.61
C LEU A 132 -7.53 20.61 -14.17
N ARG A 133 -8.37 21.05 -15.12
CA ARG A 133 -9.79 21.25 -14.89
C ARG A 133 -10.59 21.20 -16.19
N ILE A 134 -11.74 20.55 -16.15
CA ILE A 134 -12.77 20.62 -17.19
C ILE A 134 -13.40 22.01 -17.14
N THR A 135 -13.35 22.71 -18.26
CA THR A 135 -13.95 24.04 -18.44
C THR A 135 -14.91 24.05 -19.62
N ARG A 136 -15.80 25.04 -19.64
CA ARG A 136 -16.83 25.21 -20.67
C ARG A 136 -16.65 26.55 -21.37
N LYS A 137 -16.58 26.56 -22.70
CA LYS A 137 -16.44 27.76 -23.54
C LYS A 137 -17.30 27.57 -24.79
N GLN A 138 -18.18 28.53 -25.08
CA GLN A 138 -19.09 28.46 -26.23
C GLN A 138 -19.83 27.10 -26.31
N ASN A 139 -20.40 26.67 -25.19
CA ASN A 139 -21.07 25.37 -25.02
C ASN A 139 -20.19 24.11 -25.13
N HIS A 140 -18.92 24.22 -25.48
CA HIS A 140 -18.03 23.06 -25.59
C HIS A 140 -17.28 22.82 -24.28
N LEU A 141 -17.16 21.56 -23.89
CA LEU A 141 -16.38 21.09 -22.76
C LEU A 141 -14.98 20.69 -23.20
N PHE A 142 -13.98 21.10 -22.43
CA PHE A 142 -12.58 20.76 -22.69
C PHE A 142 -11.80 20.65 -21.38
N LEU A 143 -10.81 19.78 -21.39
CA LEU A 143 -9.76 19.71 -20.38
C LEU A 143 -8.44 20.01 -21.08
N ASN A 144 -7.87 21.18 -20.81
CA ASN A 144 -6.66 21.66 -21.49
C ASN A 144 -5.44 20.90 -20.97
N CYS A 145 -5.04 19.86 -21.69
CA CYS A 145 -3.94 18.98 -21.33
C CYS A 145 -3.32 18.36 -22.58
N ASP A 146 -2.06 17.94 -22.48
CA ASP A 146 -1.39 17.19 -23.54
C ASP A 146 -1.84 15.72 -23.58
N ASP A 147 -1.43 14.96 -24.61
CA ASP A 147 -1.86 13.57 -24.74
C ASP A 147 -1.35 12.65 -23.62
N ILE A 148 -0.24 13.00 -22.96
CA ILE A 148 0.30 12.26 -21.81
C ILE A 148 -0.61 12.52 -20.61
N GLU A 149 -0.92 13.77 -20.31
CA GLU A 149 -1.82 14.18 -19.24
C GLU A 149 -3.23 13.62 -19.43
N LYS A 150 -3.79 13.62 -20.65
CA LYS A 150 -5.09 12.96 -20.95
C LYS A 150 -5.09 11.51 -20.50
N ARG A 151 -4.04 10.77 -20.87
CA ARG A 151 -3.91 9.35 -20.49
C ARG A 151 -3.75 9.20 -18.99
N ARG A 152 -2.89 10.00 -18.35
CA ARG A 152 -2.70 9.96 -16.89
C ARG A 152 -4.00 10.19 -16.14
N VAL A 153 -4.79 11.19 -16.56
CA VAL A 153 -6.09 11.48 -15.96
C VAL A 153 -7.04 10.30 -16.12
N LEU A 154 -7.26 9.78 -17.33
CA LEU A 154 -8.21 8.66 -17.49
C LEU A 154 -7.72 7.38 -16.79
N THR A 155 -6.42 7.06 -16.89
CA THR A 155 -5.81 5.90 -16.21
C THR A 155 -5.99 5.98 -14.69
N TYR A 156 -5.85 7.17 -14.08
CA TYR A 156 -6.09 7.36 -12.64
C TYR A 156 -7.51 6.93 -12.23
N PHE A 157 -8.53 7.42 -12.94
CA PHE A 157 -9.92 7.10 -12.64
C PHE A 157 -10.25 5.62 -12.90
N LEU A 158 -9.70 5.03 -13.96
CA LEU A 158 -9.91 3.61 -14.29
C LEU A 158 -9.22 2.69 -13.28
N LEU A 159 -8.02 3.02 -12.80
CA LEU A 159 -7.34 2.25 -11.75
C LEU A 159 -8.09 2.32 -10.42
N GLU A 160 -8.64 3.49 -10.04
CA GLU A 160 -9.45 3.63 -8.83
C GLU A 160 -10.72 2.77 -8.89
N GLU A 161 -11.45 2.79 -9.99
CA GLU A 161 -12.63 1.92 -10.14
C GLU A 161 -12.28 0.44 -10.22
N SER A 162 -11.15 0.11 -10.87
CA SER A 162 -10.68 -1.27 -10.94
C SER A 162 -10.37 -1.81 -9.56
N GLU A 163 -9.70 -1.04 -8.70
CA GLU A 163 -9.44 -1.42 -7.31
C GLU A 163 -10.74 -1.65 -6.52
N ASP A 164 -11.72 -0.73 -6.63
CA ASP A 164 -13.05 -0.86 -5.99
C ASP A 164 -13.79 -2.15 -6.36
N GLN A 165 -13.48 -2.70 -7.53
CA GLN A 165 -14.09 -3.90 -8.09
C GLN A 165 -13.11 -5.09 -8.13
N ARG A 166 -11.99 -5.01 -7.40
CA ARG A 166 -11.00 -6.09 -7.26
C ARG A 166 -10.33 -6.50 -8.58
N PHE A 167 -10.02 -5.52 -9.43
CA PHE A 167 -9.29 -5.66 -10.69
C PHE A 167 -9.95 -6.62 -11.70
N ASP A 168 -11.29 -6.63 -11.73
CA ASP A 168 -12.05 -7.35 -12.75
C ASP A 168 -11.80 -6.75 -14.15
N VAL A 169 -11.23 -7.56 -15.05
CA VAL A 169 -10.97 -7.17 -16.45
C VAL A 169 -12.25 -6.74 -17.17
N GLY A 170 -13.40 -7.29 -16.77
CA GLY A 170 -14.71 -6.91 -17.33
C GLY A 170 -15.13 -5.47 -17.05
N ILE A 171 -14.41 -4.73 -16.21
CA ILE A 171 -14.61 -3.28 -16.04
C ILE A 171 -14.03 -2.54 -17.24
N LEU A 172 -12.82 -2.93 -17.68
CA LEU A 172 -12.12 -2.27 -18.78
C LEU A 172 -12.94 -2.40 -20.09
N ASP A 173 -13.54 -3.57 -20.32
CA ASP A 173 -14.41 -3.83 -21.48
C ASP A 173 -15.54 -2.80 -21.62
N ARG A 174 -16.11 -2.33 -20.49
CA ARG A 174 -17.19 -1.32 -20.46
C ARG A 174 -16.74 0.08 -20.88
N TYR A 175 -15.43 0.33 -20.85
CA TYR A 175 -14.82 1.60 -21.24
C TYR A 175 -14.16 1.56 -22.59
N PHE A 176 -13.90 0.38 -23.16
CA PHE A 176 -13.14 0.22 -24.39
C PHE A 176 -13.96 -0.51 -25.47
N GLU A 177 -15.15 0.01 -25.78
CA GLU A 177 -16.15 -0.61 -26.69
C GLU A 177 -15.63 -0.98 -28.09
N ASN A 178 -14.59 -0.30 -28.58
CA ASN A 178 -14.00 -0.54 -29.90
C ASN A 178 -12.83 -1.55 -29.88
N VAL A 179 -12.52 -2.12 -28.72
CA VAL A 179 -11.38 -3.02 -28.53
C VAL A 179 -11.85 -4.28 -27.80
N ASP A 180 -11.55 -5.44 -28.36
CA ASP A 180 -11.78 -6.72 -27.68
C ASP A 180 -10.77 -6.88 -26.54
N VAL A 181 -11.17 -6.46 -25.33
CA VAL A 181 -10.30 -6.42 -24.14
C VAL A 181 -9.86 -7.82 -23.73
N TYR A 182 -10.78 -8.78 -23.74
CA TYR A 182 -10.49 -10.17 -23.39
C TYR A 182 -9.47 -10.76 -24.34
N ARG A 183 -9.62 -10.55 -25.64
CA ARG A 183 -8.66 -11.03 -26.63
C ARG A 183 -7.29 -10.37 -26.51
N LEU A 184 -7.22 -9.07 -26.20
CA LEU A 184 -5.95 -8.41 -25.91
C LEU A 184 -5.28 -9.01 -24.68
N SER A 185 -6.05 -9.29 -23.62
CA SER A 185 -5.53 -9.92 -22.40
C SER A 185 -4.96 -11.32 -22.66
N GLU A 186 -5.61 -12.12 -23.51
CA GLU A 186 -5.11 -13.44 -23.94
C GLU A 186 -3.79 -13.32 -24.71
N ILE A 187 -3.71 -12.40 -25.68
CA ILE A 187 -2.50 -12.16 -26.47
C ILE A 187 -1.35 -11.74 -25.55
N LEU A 188 -1.63 -10.85 -24.60
CA LEU A 188 -0.66 -10.38 -23.63
C LEU A 188 -0.17 -11.52 -22.72
N MET A 189 -1.08 -12.36 -22.20
CA MET A 189 -0.71 -13.52 -21.39
C MET A 189 0.13 -14.55 -22.14
N GLU A 190 -0.22 -14.84 -23.39
CA GLU A 190 0.59 -15.70 -24.26
C GLU A 190 2.00 -15.14 -24.46
N PHE A 191 2.14 -13.83 -24.64
CA PHE A 191 3.43 -13.17 -24.76
C PHE A 191 4.25 -13.27 -23.48
N ILE A 192 3.66 -12.95 -22.32
CA ILE A 192 4.31 -13.07 -21.01
C ILE A 192 4.84 -14.49 -20.77
N HIS A 193 4.01 -15.51 -21.04
CA HIS A 193 4.40 -16.91 -20.89
C HIS A 193 5.52 -17.31 -21.85
N ARG A 194 5.44 -16.94 -23.13
CA ARG A 194 6.48 -17.26 -24.13
C ARG A 194 7.80 -16.60 -23.80
N GLN A 195 7.76 -15.37 -23.28
CA GLN A 195 8.96 -14.61 -22.93
C GLN A 195 9.49 -14.92 -21.52
N GLN A 196 8.79 -15.78 -20.76
CA GLN A 196 9.10 -16.14 -19.37
C GLN A 196 9.26 -14.91 -18.48
N LEU A 197 8.40 -13.90 -18.67
CA LEU A 197 8.44 -12.67 -17.91
C LEU A 197 7.77 -12.88 -16.55
N ALA A 198 8.48 -12.52 -15.47
CA ALA A 198 7.91 -12.48 -14.13
C ALA A 198 7.20 -11.14 -13.91
N VAL A 199 5.87 -11.13 -14.06
CA VAL A 199 5.04 -9.93 -13.88
C VAL A 199 3.91 -10.26 -12.90
N SER A 200 3.67 -9.38 -11.93
CA SER A 200 2.54 -9.53 -11.01
C SER A 200 1.22 -9.20 -11.69
N ASP A 201 0.11 -9.75 -11.19
CA ASP A 201 -1.22 -9.50 -11.76
C ASP A 201 -1.60 -8.01 -11.77
N PHE A 202 -1.20 -7.24 -10.74
CA PHE A 202 -1.43 -5.78 -10.73
C PHE A 202 -0.65 -5.06 -11.83
N ASN A 203 0.61 -5.45 -12.04
CA ASN A 203 1.41 -4.87 -13.12
C ASN A 203 0.88 -5.29 -14.47
N LEU A 204 0.43 -6.54 -14.62
CA LEU A 204 -0.20 -7.03 -15.83
C LEU A 204 -1.49 -6.26 -16.15
N PHE A 205 -2.34 -6.03 -15.15
CA PHE A 205 -3.55 -5.23 -15.30
C PHE A 205 -3.24 -3.80 -15.71
N SER A 206 -2.23 -3.18 -15.08
CA SER A 206 -1.75 -1.84 -15.45
C SER A 206 -1.23 -1.80 -16.88
N ILE A 207 -0.41 -2.77 -17.28
CA ILE A 207 0.09 -2.94 -18.65
C ILE A 207 -1.09 -3.05 -19.63
N LEU A 208 -2.06 -3.92 -19.36
CA LEU A 208 -3.26 -4.09 -20.19
C LEU A 208 -4.01 -2.77 -20.35
N LEU A 209 -4.24 -2.04 -19.26
CA LEU A 209 -4.88 -0.73 -19.28
C LEU A 209 -4.10 0.27 -20.15
N HIS A 210 -2.77 0.36 -19.99
CA HIS A 210 -1.94 1.23 -20.84
C HIS A 210 -2.01 0.84 -22.32
N MET A 211 -2.00 -0.46 -22.64
CA MET A 211 -2.18 -0.93 -24.02
C MET A 211 -3.54 -0.53 -24.59
N LEU A 212 -4.62 -0.66 -23.82
CA LEU A 212 -5.96 -0.22 -24.22
C LEU A 212 -6.01 1.30 -24.47
N MET A 213 -5.33 2.07 -23.64
CA MET A 213 -5.20 3.53 -23.81
C MET A 213 -4.47 3.89 -25.11
N TYR A 214 -3.41 3.16 -25.47
CA TYR A 214 -2.69 3.37 -26.72
C TYR A 214 -3.52 2.94 -27.94
N ILE A 215 -4.21 1.81 -27.87
CA ILE A 215 -5.08 1.33 -28.95
C ILE A 215 -6.28 2.28 -29.17
N SER A 216 -6.80 2.87 -28.10
CA SER A 216 -7.96 3.76 -28.20
C SER A 216 -7.63 5.13 -28.78
N ASN A 217 -6.34 5.51 -28.80
CA ASN A 217 -5.90 6.75 -29.41
C ASN A 217 -5.40 6.50 -30.83
N THR A 218 -6.14 6.99 -31.81
CA THR A 218 -5.86 6.80 -33.23
C THR A 218 -4.52 7.38 -33.68
N SER A 219 -3.94 8.33 -32.93
CA SER A 219 -2.60 8.87 -33.24
C SER A 219 -1.49 7.81 -33.14
N TYR A 220 -1.72 6.73 -32.38
CA TYR A 220 -0.77 5.62 -32.23
C TYR A 220 -0.99 4.48 -33.23
N ILE A 221 -2.01 4.57 -34.09
CA ILE A 221 -2.37 3.53 -35.05
C ILE A 221 -2.13 4.03 -36.47
N CYS A 222 -1.53 3.19 -37.33
CA CYS A 222 -1.35 3.50 -38.75
C CYS A 222 -2.29 2.69 -39.64
N MET A 223 -2.68 3.27 -40.78
CA MET A 223 -3.46 2.61 -41.83
C MET A 223 -2.59 2.03 -42.96
N GLU A 224 -1.31 2.41 -43.04
CA GLU A 224 -0.40 2.02 -44.11
C GLU A 224 0.61 0.95 -43.65
N GLU A 225 1.04 0.07 -44.58
CA GLU A 225 2.05 -0.98 -44.38
C GLU A 225 3.49 -0.42 -44.29
N GLU A 226 3.70 0.77 -43.72
CA GLU A 226 5.05 1.24 -43.47
C GLU A 226 5.72 0.38 -42.39
N ARG A 227 6.78 -0.33 -42.79
CA ARG A 227 7.64 -1.07 -41.87
C ARG A 227 8.20 -0.08 -40.83
N ALA A 228 7.68 -0.12 -39.61
CA ALA A 228 8.30 0.56 -38.47
C ALA A 228 9.77 0.12 -38.38
N SER A 229 10.68 1.01 -38.77
CA SER A 229 12.12 0.71 -38.93
C SER A 229 12.85 0.45 -37.61
N ILE A 230 12.15 0.45 -36.46
CA ILE A 230 12.72 0.23 -35.14
C ILE A 230 11.69 -0.58 -34.33
N CYS A 231 11.65 -1.89 -34.55
CA CYS A 231 10.96 -2.79 -33.63
C CYS A 231 11.98 -3.28 -32.61
N ASP A 232 11.72 -3.04 -31.33
CA ASP A 232 12.40 -3.77 -30.26
C ASP A 232 12.17 -5.27 -30.50
N GLN A 233 13.25 -6.04 -30.68
CA GLN A 233 13.17 -7.43 -31.09
C GLN A 233 12.42 -8.28 -30.07
N ASP A 234 12.43 -7.85 -28.80
CA ASP A 234 11.76 -8.54 -27.69
C ASP A 234 10.24 -8.39 -27.72
N CYS A 235 9.72 -7.24 -28.18
CA CYS A 235 8.28 -6.96 -28.23
C CYS A 235 7.65 -7.27 -29.59
N ARG A 236 8.46 -7.57 -30.61
CA ARG A 236 7.98 -7.96 -31.95
C ARG A 236 6.89 -9.05 -31.92
N PRO A 237 7.02 -10.15 -31.16
CA PRO A 237 6.00 -11.21 -31.16
C PRO A 237 4.64 -10.73 -30.64
N LEU A 238 4.64 -9.80 -29.67
CA LEU A 238 3.40 -9.21 -29.14
C LEU A 238 2.71 -8.36 -30.22
N LEU A 239 3.47 -7.47 -30.86
CA LEU A 239 2.96 -6.57 -31.89
C LEU A 239 2.44 -7.33 -33.12
N GLU A 240 3.15 -8.38 -33.55
CA GLU A 240 2.72 -9.25 -34.65
C GLU A 240 1.43 -10.00 -34.30
N ALA A 241 1.30 -10.52 -33.06
CA ALA A 241 0.08 -11.19 -32.61
C ALA A 241 -1.12 -10.22 -32.54
N ILE A 242 -0.92 -8.99 -32.07
CA ILE A 242 -1.96 -7.94 -32.06
C ILE A 242 -2.39 -7.62 -33.50
N ARG A 243 -1.44 -7.45 -34.41
CA ARG A 243 -1.73 -7.20 -35.83
C ARG A 243 -2.55 -8.32 -36.46
N GLU A 244 -2.14 -9.57 -36.28
CA GLU A 244 -2.79 -10.71 -36.94
C GLU A 244 -4.16 -11.03 -36.35
N ARG A 245 -4.29 -10.98 -35.02
CA ARG A 245 -5.52 -11.34 -34.33
C ARG A 245 -6.49 -10.18 -34.28
N MET A 246 -6.03 -8.98 -33.93
CA MET A 246 -6.91 -7.82 -33.69
C MET A 246 -6.98 -6.85 -34.88
N ARG A 247 -6.14 -7.03 -35.92
CA ARG A 247 -6.05 -6.12 -37.09
C ARG A 247 -5.69 -4.67 -36.70
N ILE A 248 -4.90 -4.52 -35.63
CA ILE A 248 -4.39 -3.23 -35.16
C ILE A 248 -2.90 -3.15 -35.48
N GLN A 249 -2.48 -2.04 -36.08
CA GLN A 249 -1.07 -1.77 -36.39
C GLN A 249 -0.64 -0.45 -35.76
N PHE A 250 0.49 -0.46 -35.04
CA PHE A 250 0.99 0.71 -34.34
C PHE A 250 1.92 1.55 -35.22
N THR A 251 1.90 2.87 -35.01
CA THR A 251 2.93 3.79 -35.52
C THR A 251 4.28 3.50 -34.86
N ALA A 252 5.35 4.16 -35.34
CA ALA A 252 6.66 4.09 -34.69
C ALA A 252 6.60 4.58 -33.23
N GLU A 253 5.83 5.65 -32.98
CA GLU A 253 5.61 6.16 -31.63
C GLU A 253 4.83 5.14 -30.77
N GLY A 254 3.71 4.61 -31.28
CA GLY A 254 2.92 3.59 -30.56
C GLY A 254 3.74 2.34 -30.23
N THR A 255 4.60 1.92 -31.16
CA THR A 255 5.55 0.82 -30.95
C THR A 255 6.50 1.13 -29.79
N GLN A 256 7.11 2.31 -29.78
CA GLN A 256 8.01 2.71 -28.69
C GLN A 256 7.31 2.71 -27.32
N GLN A 257 6.06 3.17 -27.27
CA GLN A 257 5.26 3.23 -26.04
C GLN A 257 4.94 1.82 -25.50
N ILE A 258 4.53 0.90 -26.38
CA ILE A 258 4.24 -0.50 -26.00
C ILE A 258 5.53 -1.21 -25.56
N CYS A 259 6.63 -1.05 -26.30
CA CYS A 259 7.90 -1.69 -25.95
C CYS A 259 8.45 -1.22 -24.60
N ALA A 260 8.21 0.05 -24.23
CA ALA A 260 8.62 0.59 -22.94
C ALA A 260 8.00 -0.12 -21.72
N LEU A 261 6.86 -0.81 -21.90
CA LEU A 261 6.18 -1.59 -20.84
C LEU A 261 6.92 -2.87 -20.46
N PHE A 262 7.66 -3.46 -21.40
CA PHE A 262 8.24 -4.80 -21.25
C PHE A 262 9.76 -4.83 -21.34
N LYS A 263 10.39 -3.65 -21.33
CA LYS A 263 11.83 -3.54 -21.54
C LYS A 263 12.56 -4.45 -20.54
N LYS A 264 13.26 -5.46 -21.07
CA LYS A 264 14.11 -6.32 -20.26
C LYS A 264 15.36 -5.56 -19.86
N ARG A 265 15.99 -6.00 -18.78
CA ARG A 265 17.30 -5.50 -18.37
C ARG A 265 18.30 -5.86 -19.47
N ASN A 266 18.78 -4.84 -20.18
CA ASN A 266 19.81 -5.01 -21.20
C ASN A 266 21.14 -4.60 -20.59
N ALA A 267 22.17 -5.46 -20.68
CA ALA A 267 23.52 -5.20 -20.17
C ALA A 267 24.30 -4.12 -20.96
N GLY A 268 23.64 -2.99 -21.23
CA GLY A 268 24.19 -1.83 -21.90
C GLY A 268 24.57 -0.72 -20.91
N GLN A 269 24.91 0.46 -21.44
CA GLN A 269 25.41 1.58 -20.66
C GLN A 269 24.41 2.07 -19.58
N ASP A 270 23.11 1.97 -19.85
CA ASP A 270 22.07 2.30 -18.88
C ASP A 270 22.07 1.36 -17.66
N ASP A 271 22.38 0.10 -17.85
CA ASP A 271 22.46 -0.88 -16.77
C ASP A 271 23.63 -0.62 -15.85
N VAL A 272 24.78 -0.32 -16.43
CA VAL A 272 25.98 0.06 -15.67
C VAL A 272 25.69 1.27 -14.78
N ARG A 273 25.00 2.29 -15.31
CA ARG A 273 24.64 3.50 -14.54
C ARG A 273 23.68 3.21 -13.39
N ILE A 274 22.66 2.38 -13.62
CA ILE A 274 21.69 2.02 -12.57
C ILE A 274 22.35 1.14 -11.50
N MET A 275 23.21 0.21 -11.90
CA MET A 275 23.96 -0.61 -10.94
C MET A 275 24.93 0.25 -10.11
N GLN A 276 25.64 1.20 -10.71
CA GLN A 276 26.49 2.14 -9.98
C GLN A 276 25.69 2.96 -8.96
N PHE A 277 24.56 3.53 -9.39
CA PHE A 277 23.63 4.23 -8.51
C PHE A 277 23.18 3.36 -7.34
N LEU A 278 22.79 2.11 -7.59
CA LEU A 278 22.34 1.22 -6.51
C LEU A 278 23.46 0.86 -5.53
N HIS A 279 24.68 0.63 -6.00
CA HIS A 279 25.81 0.38 -5.09
C HIS A 279 26.08 1.57 -4.17
N GLU A 280 25.98 2.79 -4.70
CA GLU A 280 26.13 4.02 -3.91
C GLU A 280 24.98 4.17 -2.91
N VAL A 281 23.72 4.08 -3.37
CA VAL A 281 22.54 4.27 -2.53
C VAL A 281 22.41 3.19 -1.46
N LEU A 282 22.69 1.92 -1.76
CA LEU A 282 22.66 0.86 -0.74
C LEU A 282 23.76 1.02 0.31
N ARG A 283 24.91 1.61 -0.04
CA ARG A 283 25.94 1.97 0.95
C ARG A 283 25.47 3.13 1.82
N GLU A 284 24.89 4.16 1.22
CA GLU A 284 24.30 5.29 1.96
C GLU A 284 23.19 4.80 2.92
N ILE A 285 22.37 3.83 2.50
CA ILE A 285 21.35 3.21 3.37
C ILE A 285 21.99 2.51 4.56
N TYR A 286 23.10 1.80 4.37
CA TYR A 286 23.85 1.24 5.50
C TYR A 286 24.36 2.32 6.44
N ASP A 287 24.91 3.41 5.90
CA ASP A 287 25.42 4.52 6.70
C ASP A 287 24.31 5.24 7.47
N ILE A 288 23.11 5.36 6.91
CA ILE A 288 21.96 6.07 7.53
C ILE A 288 21.20 5.16 8.48
N TYR A 289 20.74 4.01 7.99
CA TYR A 289 19.80 3.12 8.68
C TYR A 289 20.49 1.94 9.39
N SER A 290 21.78 1.73 9.17
CA SER A 290 22.53 0.59 9.72
C SER A 290 21.98 -0.77 9.27
N ILE A 291 21.45 -0.79 8.05
CA ILE A 291 20.92 -1.99 7.38
C ILE A 291 21.80 -2.29 6.20
N ASN A 292 22.40 -3.48 6.20
CA ASN A 292 23.28 -3.90 5.13
C ASN A 292 22.50 -4.66 4.05
N PHE A 293 22.35 -4.02 2.88
CA PHE A 293 21.78 -4.63 1.68
C PHE A 293 22.84 -4.97 0.62
N THR A 294 24.11 -4.60 0.82
CA THR A 294 25.12 -4.60 -0.25
C THR A 294 25.50 -5.98 -0.75
N GLU A 295 25.27 -7.02 0.06
CA GLU A 295 25.53 -8.42 -0.29
C GLU A 295 24.31 -9.14 -0.87
N ASN A 296 23.15 -8.49 -0.91
CA ASN A 296 21.91 -9.09 -1.40
C ASN A 296 21.81 -8.95 -2.93
N GLN A 297 22.40 -9.90 -3.65
CA GLN A 297 22.43 -9.89 -5.12
C GLN A 297 21.02 -9.95 -5.73
N ASP A 298 20.11 -10.72 -5.13
CA ASP A 298 18.72 -10.81 -5.59
C ASP A 298 17.99 -9.46 -5.49
N LEU A 299 18.18 -8.74 -4.37
CA LEU A 299 17.65 -7.38 -4.22
C LEU A 299 18.24 -6.45 -5.27
N MET A 300 19.57 -6.48 -5.43
CA MET A 300 20.29 -5.63 -6.37
C MET A 300 19.74 -5.80 -7.79
N ASP A 301 19.65 -7.04 -8.27
CA ASP A 301 19.23 -7.33 -9.65
C ASP A 301 17.76 -7.00 -9.90
N ASN A 302 16.88 -7.31 -8.94
CA ASN A 302 15.44 -7.03 -9.06
C ASN A 302 15.13 -5.53 -8.95
N LEU A 303 15.77 -4.82 -8.02
CA LEU A 303 15.60 -3.38 -7.86
C LEU A 303 16.22 -2.63 -9.05
N ALA A 304 17.35 -3.09 -9.59
CA ALA A 304 17.94 -2.52 -10.81
C ALA A 304 16.94 -2.58 -11.97
N LEU A 305 16.41 -3.78 -12.27
CA LEU A 305 15.39 -3.96 -13.31
C LEU A 305 14.17 -3.06 -13.07
N HIS A 306 13.70 -3.00 -11.82
CA HIS A 306 12.55 -2.17 -11.46
C HIS A 306 12.83 -0.68 -11.73
N LEU A 307 13.98 -0.15 -11.31
CA LEU A 307 14.35 1.25 -11.53
C LEU A 307 14.54 1.60 -13.01
N GLN A 308 15.02 0.67 -13.85
CA GLN A 308 15.08 0.93 -15.30
C GLN A 308 13.67 1.07 -15.89
N ASN A 309 12.76 0.18 -15.49
CA ASN A 309 11.38 0.19 -15.93
C ASN A 309 10.62 1.41 -15.40
N LEU A 310 10.86 1.78 -14.15
CA LEU A 310 10.35 3.00 -13.52
C LEU A 310 10.80 4.24 -14.30
N ARG A 311 12.09 4.35 -14.62
CA ARG A 311 12.61 5.46 -15.45
C ARG A 311 11.91 5.54 -16.81
N ASN A 312 11.64 4.39 -17.45
CA ASN A 312 10.89 4.36 -18.71
C ASN A 312 9.43 4.79 -18.50
N ARG A 313 8.78 4.39 -17.41
CA ARG A 313 7.42 4.85 -17.07
C ARG A 313 7.38 6.34 -16.86
N CYS A 314 8.30 6.91 -16.10
CA CYS A 314 8.41 8.36 -15.89
C CYS A 314 8.58 9.11 -17.22
N LYS A 315 9.48 8.62 -18.09
CA LYS A 315 9.74 9.23 -19.42
C LYS A 315 8.47 9.30 -20.29
N HIS A 316 7.58 8.33 -20.18
CA HIS A 316 6.36 8.24 -20.99
C HIS A 316 5.09 8.67 -20.21
N GLY A 317 5.24 9.16 -18.97
CA GLY A 317 4.14 9.56 -18.09
C GLY A 317 3.18 8.43 -17.72
N MET A 318 3.67 7.20 -17.60
CA MET A 318 2.85 6.04 -17.28
C MET A 318 2.53 5.99 -15.79
N LEU A 319 1.25 6.07 -15.45
CA LEU A 319 0.77 5.96 -14.07
C LEU A 319 0.60 4.49 -13.67
N ILE A 320 1.04 4.13 -12.48
CA ILE A 320 0.76 2.84 -11.85
C ILE A 320 0.19 3.07 -10.45
N LYS A 321 -0.58 2.11 -9.95
CA LYS A 321 -1.14 2.15 -8.59
C LYS A 321 -0.73 0.91 -7.83
N ASN A 322 -0.26 1.10 -6.59
CA ASN A 322 -0.02 -0.01 -5.69
C ASN A 322 -1.17 -0.09 -4.67
N PRO A 323 -2.00 -1.14 -4.71
CA PRO A 323 -3.09 -1.30 -3.75
C PRO A 323 -2.59 -1.48 -2.30
N LEU A 324 -1.31 -1.81 -2.11
CA LEU A 324 -0.68 -1.96 -0.79
C LEU A 324 -0.05 -0.67 -0.26
N LEU A 325 -0.16 0.46 -0.97
CA LEU A 325 0.48 1.73 -0.57
C LEU A 325 0.15 2.12 0.88
N SER A 326 -1.13 2.13 1.25
CA SER A 326 -1.55 2.56 2.59
C SER A 326 -1.02 1.61 3.69
N GLU A 327 -1.06 0.30 3.42
CA GLU A 327 -0.55 -0.74 4.33
C GLU A 327 0.96 -0.62 4.52
N LEU A 328 1.71 -0.38 3.44
CA LEU A 328 3.17 -0.20 3.50
C LEU A 328 3.56 1.03 4.31
N LYS A 329 2.82 2.13 4.17
CA LYS A 329 3.06 3.34 4.97
C LYS A 329 2.79 3.08 6.46
N GLN A 330 1.66 2.47 6.80
CA GLN A 330 1.24 2.33 8.20
C GLN A 330 1.96 1.22 8.95
N SER A 331 2.12 0.05 8.33
CA SER A 331 2.64 -1.15 9.00
C SER A 331 4.14 -1.37 8.81
N PHE A 332 4.74 -0.71 7.80
CA PHE A 332 6.14 -0.92 7.42
C PHE A 332 6.89 0.41 7.26
N VAL A 333 6.73 1.30 8.24
CA VAL A 333 7.23 2.68 8.22
C VAL A 333 8.72 2.77 7.86
N LEU A 334 9.59 1.95 8.47
CA LEU A 334 11.03 1.93 8.16
C LEU A 334 11.31 1.54 6.70
N ILE A 335 10.59 0.56 6.18
CA ILE A 335 10.75 0.07 4.81
C ILE A 335 10.32 1.16 3.82
N TYR A 336 9.18 1.80 4.08
CA TYR A 336 8.70 2.90 3.27
C TYR A 336 9.66 4.09 3.31
N ASP A 337 10.25 4.37 4.47
CA ASP A 337 11.20 5.46 4.64
C ASP A 337 12.51 5.24 3.87
N ILE A 338 13.04 4.00 3.86
CA ILE A 338 14.17 3.61 3.02
C ILE A 338 13.81 3.74 1.52
N ALA A 339 12.61 3.34 1.14
CA ALA A 339 12.15 3.48 -0.24
C ALA A 339 12.02 4.95 -0.67
N ALA A 340 11.53 5.81 0.22
CA ALA A 340 11.49 7.25 0.01
C ALA A 340 12.90 7.83 -0.15
N TYR A 341 13.88 7.38 0.64
CA TYR A 341 15.28 7.76 0.45
C TYR A 341 15.81 7.40 -0.95
N ILE A 342 15.54 6.18 -1.42
CA ILE A 342 15.91 5.75 -2.78
C ILE A 342 15.25 6.64 -3.84
N ALA A 343 13.98 6.99 -3.65
CA ALA A 343 13.24 7.87 -4.55
C ALA A 343 13.83 9.29 -4.61
N ILE A 344 14.22 9.86 -3.46
CA ILE A 344 14.93 11.15 -3.39
C ILE A 344 16.23 11.09 -4.21
N ARG A 345 17.07 10.08 -3.97
CA ARG A 345 18.34 9.91 -4.69
C ARG A 345 18.12 9.66 -6.19
N PHE A 346 17.06 8.94 -6.56
CA PHE A 346 16.67 8.72 -7.94
C PHE A 346 16.24 10.02 -8.63
N GLN A 347 15.47 10.86 -7.94
CA GLN A 347 15.07 12.18 -8.42
C GLN A 347 16.28 13.09 -8.62
N GLU A 348 17.23 13.11 -7.68
CA GLU A 348 18.47 13.88 -7.82
C GLU A 348 19.31 13.45 -9.02
N GLN A 349 19.36 12.15 -9.32
CA GLN A 349 20.14 11.63 -10.45
C GLN A 349 19.44 11.81 -11.81
N THR A 350 18.10 11.73 -11.84
CA THR A 350 17.34 11.63 -13.10
C THR A 350 16.47 12.85 -13.41
N GLY A 351 16.15 13.67 -12.41
CA GLY A 351 15.20 14.78 -12.50
C GLY A 351 13.73 14.36 -12.43
N TYR A 352 13.41 13.06 -12.35
CA TYR A 352 12.02 12.60 -12.26
C TYR A 352 11.54 12.58 -10.82
N VAL A 353 10.46 13.30 -10.55
CA VAL A 353 9.73 13.23 -9.27
C VAL A 353 8.86 11.97 -9.26
N LEU A 354 9.00 11.16 -8.22
CA LEU A 354 8.24 9.92 -8.07
C LEU A 354 7.01 10.16 -7.20
N ASP A 355 5.87 9.59 -7.59
CA ASP A 355 4.68 9.57 -6.75
C ASP A 355 4.76 8.47 -5.67
N GLU A 356 3.86 8.53 -4.70
CA GLU A 356 3.83 7.56 -3.60
C GLU A 356 3.62 6.11 -4.07
N ASN A 357 2.97 5.89 -5.21
CA ASN A 357 2.77 4.54 -5.75
C ASN A 357 4.11 3.97 -6.23
N GLU A 358 4.91 4.74 -6.97
CA GLU A 358 6.26 4.32 -7.37
C GLU A 358 7.16 4.05 -6.15
N ILE A 359 7.13 4.93 -5.15
CA ILE A 359 7.85 4.74 -3.87
C ILE A 359 7.44 3.43 -3.21
N SER A 360 6.14 3.11 -3.18
CA SER A 360 5.66 1.88 -2.56
C SER A 360 6.07 0.60 -3.30
N PHE A 361 6.28 0.64 -4.62
CA PHE A 361 6.85 -0.51 -5.34
C PHE A 361 8.33 -0.70 -5.01
N ILE A 362 9.09 0.39 -4.84
CA ILE A 362 10.46 0.32 -4.30
C ILE A 362 10.41 -0.31 -2.89
N ALA A 363 9.46 0.09 -2.04
CA ALA A 363 9.29 -0.48 -0.71
C ALA A 363 9.06 -2.00 -0.72
N LEU A 364 8.30 -2.54 -1.69
CA LEU A 364 8.13 -4.00 -1.84
C LEU A 364 9.46 -4.71 -2.17
N HIS A 365 10.33 -4.12 -2.99
CA HIS A 365 11.67 -4.67 -3.23
C HIS A 365 12.51 -4.66 -1.96
N ILE A 366 12.52 -3.54 -1.24
CA ILE A 366 13.23 -3.42 0.04
C ILE A 366 12.71 -4.45 1.04
N MET A 367 11.40 -4.64 1.14
CA MET A 367 10.79 -5.66 2.00
C MET A 367 11.24 -7.08 1.65
N ASN A 368 11.41 -7.40 0.36
CA ASN A 368 11.96 -8.69 -0.05
C ASN A 368 13.45 -8.83 0.30
N GLY A 369 14.19 -7.71 0.24
CA GLY A 369 15.60 -7.64 0.59
C GLY A 369 15.88 -7.65 2.09
N ILE A 370 14.91 -7.23 2.91
CA ILE A 370 15.04 -7.06 4.36
C ILE A 370 14.96 -8.37 5.16
N LYS A 371 14.96 -9.52 4.47
CA LYS A 371 15.04 -10.85 5.08
C LYS A 371 16.29 -10.91 5.97
N SER A 372 16.08 -10.84 7.28
CA SER A 372 17.10 -10.93 8.35
C SER A 372 17.65 -9.63 8.94
N ILE A 373 16.86 -8.54 9.04
CA ILE A 373 17.06 -7.67 10.21
C ILE A 373 16.35 -8.30 11.41
N LYS A 374 17.01 -9.31 11.96
CA LYS A 374 16.60 -9.98 13.18
C LYS A 374 17.03 -9.13 14.39
N THR A 375 16.51 -7.90 14.52
CA THR A 375 16.91 -6.96 15.59
C THR A 375 16.51 -7.44 16.99
N SER A 376 15.48 -8.30 17.09
CA SER A 376 14.93 -8.75 18.37
C SER A 376 14.37 -10.18 18.30
N ILE A 377 15.19 -11.15 17.83
CA ILE A 377 14.79 -12.57 17.84
C ILE A 377 14.45 -12.99 19.26
N VAL A 378 13.28 -13.60 19.45
CA VAL A 378 12.88 -14.22 20.72
C VAL A 378 13.28 -15.70 20.70
N ARG A 379 14.18 -16.06 21.61
CA ARG A 379 14.77 -17.39 21.74
C ARG A 379 13.92 -18.22 22.70
N ILE A 380 13.33 -19.28 22.21
CA ILE A 380 12.42 -20.15 22.97
C ILE A 380 13.10 -21.49 23.26
N ALA A 381 13.14 -21.85 24.54
CA ALA A 381 13.51 -23.19 24.99
C ALA A 381 12.24 -24.02 25.24
N LEU A 382 12.25 -25.27 24.78
CA LEU A 382 11.16 -26.22 25.04
C LEU A 382 11.59 -27.25 26.09
N ILE A 383 10.73 -27.55 27.06
CA ILE A 383 10.87 -28.69 27.96
C ILE A 383 9.68 -29.63 27.72
N ASN A 384 9.97 -30.84 27.27
CA ASN A 384 8.95 -31.83 26.93
C ASN A 384 9.44 -33.25 27.33
N PRO A 385 8.65 -34.03 28.11
CA PRO A 385 9.04 -35.37 28.54
C PRO A 385 8.78 -36.47 27.50
N TYR A 386 8.06 -36.19 26.41
CA TYR A 386 7.57 -37.17 25.45
C TYR A 386 8.50 -37.40 24.23
N GLY A 387 9.65 -36.70 24.19
CA GLY A 387 10.68 -36.90 23.16
C GLY A 387 10.43 -36.19 21.83
N ASN A 388 11.26 -36.52 20.82
CA ASN A 388 11.46 -35.74 19.61
C ASN A 388 10.21 -35.56 18.72
N SER A 389 9.28 -36.52 18.71
CA SER A 389 8.07 -36.41 17.90
C SER A 389 7.20 -35.23 18.33
N VAL A 390 7.06 -35.02 19.65
CA VAL A 390 6.31 -33.88 20.21
C VAL A 390 7.08 -32.58 20.00
N THR A 391 8.41 -32.60 20.15
CA THR A 391 9.29 -31.46 19.82
C THR A 391 9.07 -30.98 18.40
N HIS A 392 9.00 -31.90 17.43
CA HIS A 392 8.79 -31.53 16.03
C HIS A 392 7.44 -30.87 15.78
N ILE A 393 6.36 -31.37 16.40
CA ILE A 393 5.01 -30.81 16.28
C ILE A 393 4.97 -29.37 16.83
N ILE A 394 5.54 -29.17 18.02
CA ILE A 394 5.58 -27.85 18.66
C ILE A 394 6.45 -26.90 17.83
N GLN A 395 7.62 -27.35 17.38
CA GLN A 395 8.52 -26.55 16.56
C GLN A 395 7.87 -26.13 15.25
N GLN A 396 7.15 -27.02 14.55
CA GLN A 396 6.41 -26.66 13.34
C GLN A 396 5.33 -25.60 13.61
N ARG A 397 4.57 -25.73 14.71
CA ARG A 397 3.57 -24.72 15.07
C ARG A 397 4.22 -23.38 15.43
N LEU A 398 5.28 -23.38 16.23
CA LEU A 398 5.96 -22.16 16.65
C LEU A 398 6.80 -21.52 15.52
N GLN A 399 7.18 -22.26 14.48
CA GLN A 399 7.81 -21.69 13.27
C GLN A 399 6.92 -20.70 12.53
N ALA A 400 5.59 -20.74 12.73
CA ALA A 400 4.68 -19.75 12.18
C ALA A 400 4.80 -18.38 12.87
N LEU A 401 5.40 -18.32 14.07
CA LEU A 401 5.69 -17.04 14.73
C LEU A 401 6.88 -16.37 14.06
N THR A 402 6.73 -15.09 13.72
CA THR A 402 7.83 -14.29 13.17
C THR A 402 8.88 -13.98 14.24
N ASP A 403 10.15 -13.92 13.82
CA ASP A 403 11.28 -13.52 14.66
C ASP A 403 11.46 -14.35 15.93
N VAL A 404 11.12 -15.64 15.85
CA VAL A 404 11.34 -16.62 16.92
C VAL A 404 12.43 -17.61 16.50
N GLU A 405 13.28 -17.98 17.45
CA GLU A 405 14.26 -19.06 17.30
C GLU A 405 14.02 -20.13 18.37
N MET A 406 13.78 -21.36 17.95
CA MET A 406 13.75 -22.50 18.85
C MET A 406 15.18 -22.94 19.14
N ILE A 407 15.66 -22.69 20.36
CA ILE A 407 17.04 -22.99 20.76
C ILE A 407 17.25 -24.50 20.92
N GLY A 408 16.18 -25.22 21.28
CA GLY A 408 16.20 -26.66 21.42
C GLY A 408 15.16 -27.17 22.39
N CYS A 409 15.14 -28.50 22.53
CA CYS A 409 14.39 -29.20 23.55
C CYS A 409 15.34 -29.65 24.67
N PHE A 410 15.04 -29.29 25.90
CA PHE A 410 15.85 -29.56 27.07
C PHE A 410 15.17 -30.57 27.98
N SER A 411 16.01 -31.32 28.72
CA SER A 411 15.53 -32.27 29.72
C SER A 411 14.95 -31.54 30.93
N MET A 412 13.85 -32.06 31.48
CA MET A 412 13.29 -31.61 32.76
C MET A 412 14.23 -31.83 33.96
N PHE A 413 15.34 -32.53 33.76
CA PHE A 413 16.37 -32.79 34.78
C PHE A 413 17.67 -32.00 34.56
N ASP A 414 17.78 -31.22 33.47
CA ASP A 414 19.00 -30.49 33.11
C ASP A 414 18.73 -29.00 32.83
N PHE A 415 18.28 -28.30 33.88
CA PHE A 415 18.08 -26.86 33.81
C PHE A 415 19.39 -26.09 33.63
N LYS A 416 20.53 -26.64 34.07
CA LYS A 416 21.84 -25.98 33.95
C LYS A 416 22.22 -25.74 32.49
N THR A 417 22.04 -26.74 31.63
CA THR A 417 22.27 -26.59 30.19
C THR A 417 21.29 -25.58 29.58
N LEU A 418 20.00 -25.64 29.96
CA LEU A 418 18.99 -24.67 29.51
C LEU A 418 19.37 -23.22 29.88
N TYR A 419 19.82 -22.96 31.10
CA TYR A 419 20.21 -21.60 31.51
C TYR A 419 21.45 -21.09 30.75
N THR A 420 22.38 -21.98 30.41
CA THR A 420 23.60 -21.63 29.65
C THR A 420 23.25 -21.12 28.25
N GLU A 421 22.17 -21.65 27.68
CA GLU A 421 21.65 -21.26 26.38
C GLU A 421 20.91 -19.91 26.39
N LYS A 422 20.67 -19.28 27.55
CA LYS A 422 20.04 -17.95 27.68
C LYS A 422 18.74 -17.78 26.86
N PRO A 423 17.70 -18.59 27.12
CA PRO A 423 16.40 -18.40 26.49
C PRO A 423 15.73 -17.11 26.95
N ASP A 424 14.88 -16.52 26.09
CA ASP A 424 14.02 -15.41 26.46
C ASP A 424 12.64 -15.89 26.93
N ILE A 425 12.22 -17.09 26.52
CA ILE A 425 10.97 -17.76 26.94
C ILE A 425 11.23 -19.24 27.13
N ILE A 426 10.61 -19.83 28.15
CA ILE A 426 10.57 -21.27 28.34
C ILE A 426 9.12 -21.75 28.15
N VAL A 427 8.93 -22.66 27.20
CA VAL A 427 7.67 -23.41 27.05
C VAL A 427 7.88 -24.78 27.67
N THR A 428 7.02 -25.19 28.61
CA THR A 428 7.19 -26.45 29.35
C THR A 428 5.91 -27.26 29.39
N MET A 429 6.01 -28.58 29.22
CA MET A 429 4.91 -29.54 29.45
C MET A 429 4.97 -30.20 30.83
N VAL A 430 5.89 -29.74 31.70
CA VAL A 430 6.03 -30.21 33.07
C VAL A 430 5.88 -29.05 34.04
N SER A 431 5.25 -29.32 35.18
CA SER A 431 5.18 -28.35 36.27
C SER A 431 6.58 -28.04 36.78
N THR A 432 6.91 -26.76 36.87
CA THR A 432 8.16 -26.29 37.46
C THR A 432 7.87 -25.36 38.63
N SER A 433 8.57 -25.56 39.75
CA SER A 433 8.55 -24.67 40.91
C SER A 433 9.75 -23.72 40.94
N GLU A 434 10.64 -23.79 39.95
CA GLU A 434 11.83 -22.93 39.88
C GLU A 434 11.49 -21.56 39.30
N GLN A 435 12.03 -20.50 39.92
CA GLN A 435 12.02 -19.17 39.35
C GLN A 435 13.08 -19.07 38.25
N MET A 436 12.65 -19.18 36.99
CA MET A 436 13.56 -19.26 35.84
C MET A 436 14.10 -17.91 35.35
N GLY A 437 13.69 -16.78 35.95
CA GLY A 437 14.11 -15.42 35.56
C GLY A 437 13.57 -14.92 34.21
N VAL A 438 12.90 -15.77 33.44
CA VAL A 438 12.25 -15.46 32.16
C VAL A 438 10.82 -16.01 32.16
N PRO A 439 9.91 -15.50 31.30
CA PRO A 439 8.55 -16.01 31.20
C PRO A 439 8.53 -17.52 30.94
N VAL A 440 7.83 -18.25 31.81
CA VAL A 440 7.58 -19.68 31.69
C VAL A 440 6.11 -19.88 31.32
N PHE A 441 5.86 -20.52 30.19
CA PHE A 441 4.51 -20.90 29.78
C PHE A 441 4.35 -22.41 29.91
N GLN A 442 3.50 -22.82 30.85
CA GLN A 442 3.16 -24.23 31.03
C GLN A 442 2.04 -24.63 30.06
N LEU A 443 2.31 -25.65 29.25
CA LEU A 443 1.34 -26.32 28.41
C LEU A 443 0.66 -27.42 29.22
N ASP A 444 -0.67 -27.35 29.34
CA ASP A 444 -1.44 -28.40 30.01
C ASP A 444 -1.52 -29.68 29.17
N ASN A 445 -1.47 -29.56 27.83
CA ASN A 445 -1.47 -30.67 26.87
C ASN A 445 -0.61 -30.32 25.64
N TYR A 446 -1.06 -30.64 24.41
CA TYR A 446 -0.40 -30.19 23.18
C TYR A 446 -0.72 -28.72 22.89
N LEU A 447 0.11 -28.10 22.05
CA LEU A 447 -0.05 -26.70 21.64
C LEU A 447 -1.31 -26.52 20.79
N GLN A 448 -2.45 -26.14 21.39
CA GLN A 448 -3.67 -25.76 20.66
C GLN A 448 -3.64 -24.28 20.31
N ASP A 449 -4.68 -23.81 19.62
CA ASP A 449 -4.78 -22.44 19.15
C ASP A 449 -4.86 -21.44 20.33
N GLU A 450 -5.53 -21.81 21.41
CA GLU A 450 -5.63 -20.99 22.62
C GLU A 450 -4.27 -20.81 23.32
N GLU A 451 -3.45 -21.87 23.43
CA GLU A 451 -2.09 -21.76 23.95
C GLU A 451 -1.17 -21.02 22.97
N TYR A 452 -1.35 -21.23 21.66
CA TYR A 452 -0.58 -20.52 20.64
C TYR A 452 -0.79 -19.01 20.74
N GLU A 453 -2.03 -18.53 20.85
CA GLU A 453 -2.31 -17.10 21.03
C GLU A 453 -1.68 -16.53 22.30
N LYS A 454 -1.67 -17.31 23.40
CA LYS A 454 -1.02 -16.87 24.65
C LYS A 454 0.49 -16.77 24.47
N ILE A 455 1.11 -17.77 23.85
CA ILE A 455 2.54 -17.75 23.54
C ILE A 455 2.87 -16.59 22.61
N GLU A 456 2.05 -16.32 21.59
CA GLU A 456 2.22 -15.19 20.69
C GLU A 456 2.19 -13.85 21.46
N ARG A 457 1.26 -13.67 22.41
CA ARG A 457 1.21 -12.48 23.27
C ARG A 457 2.48 -12.35 24.14
N ILE A 458 2.97 -13.45 24.70
CA ILE A 458 4.23 -13.46 25.48
C ILE A 458 5.40 -13.10 24.58
N VAL A 459 5.52 -13.72 23.40
CA VAL A 459 6.56 -13.41 22.39
C VAL A 459 6.53 -11.93 22.02
N LYS A 460 5.35 -11.36 21.75
CA LYS A 460 5.19 -9.93 21.49
C LYS A 460 5.73 -9.09 22.65
N SER A 461 5.35 -9.40 23.89
CA SER A 461 5.78 -8.65 25.08
C SER A 461 7.29 -8.74 25.33
N VAL A 462 7.88 -9.93 25.14
CA VAL A 462 9.31 -10.19 25.30
C VAL A 462 10.10 -9.52 24.19
N ARG A 463 9.64 -9.61 22.94
CA ARG A 463 10.25 -8.93 21.79
C ARG A 463 10.34 -7.44 22.01
N VAL A 464 9.21 -6.83 22.39
CA VAL A 464 9.09 -5.43 22.81
C VAL A 464 10.17 -5.12 23.87
N LYS A 465 10.21 -5.86 24.98
CA LYS A 465 11.23 -5.68 26.03
C LYS A 465 12.66 -5.79 25.50
N LYS A 466 12.93 -6.77 24.65
CA LYS A 466 14.26 -7.06 24.08
C LYS A 466 14.73 -5.99 23.08
N SER A 467 13.79 -5.41 22.34
CA SER A 467 14.05 -4.20 21.55
C SER A 467 14.55 -3.10 22.48
N TYR A 468 13.94 -2.89 23.65
CA TYR A 468 14.35 -1.85 24.61
C TYR A 468 15.61 -2.15 25.43
N GLU A 469 15.87 -3.40 25.83
CA GLU A 469 16.97 -3.75 26.75
C GLU A 469 18.37 -3.41 26.19
N ASN A 470 18.53 -3.37 24.87
CA ASN A 470 19.78 -3.03 24.19
C ASN A 470 19.79 -1.63 23.55
N ILE A 471 18.79 -0.79 23.85
CA ILE A 471 18.77 0.60 23.42
C ILE A 471 18.65 1.43 24.68
N MET A 472 19.64 2.27 24.95
CA MET A 472 19.43 3.41 25.83
C MET A 472 18.56 4.47 25.11
N ILE A 473 17.41 4.07 24.55
CA ILE A 473 16.59 4.93 23.68
C ILE A 473 16.02 6.10 24.48
N HIS A 474 15.74 5.83 25.75
CA HIS A 474 15.34 6.80 26.75
C HIS A 474 16.40 7.89 26.93
N ASN A 475 17.68 7.65 26.62
CA ASN A 475 18.71 8.69 26.66
C ASN A 475 18.60 9.68 25.49
N TYR A 476 17.78 9.39 24.48
CA TYR A 476 17.55 10.30 23.35
C TYR A 476 16.26 11.11 23.51
N PHE A 477 15.38 10.70 24.43
CA PHE A 477 14.23 11.49 24.85
C PHE A 477 14.64 12.33 26.06
N MET A 478 14.86 13.61 25.85
CA MET A 478 15.27 14.51 26.93
C MET A 478 14.13 15.45 27.31
N GLU A 479 14.09 15.86 28.58
CA GLU A 479 13.03 16.74 29.09
C GLU A 479 13.02 18.11 28.40
N ASP A 480 14.20 18.65 28.08
CA ASP A 480 14.39 19.90 27.35
C ASP A 480 14.00 19.81 25.86
N LEU A 481 13.80 18.60 25.33
CA LEU A 481 13.32 18.35 23.97
C LEU A 481 11.85 17.94 23.91
N PHE A 482 11.15 17.91 25.05
CA PHE A 482 9.74 17.54 25.14
C PHE A 482 8.84 18.77 25.31
N CYS A 483 7.78 18.87 24.51
CA CYS A 483 6.83 19.96 24.59
C CYS A 483 5.37 19.54 24.36
N ILE A 484 4.45 20.30 24.96
CA ILE A 484 3.00 20.18 24.75
C ILE A 484 2.49 21.56 24.30
N PRO A 485 2.72 21.93 23.03
CA PRO A 485 2.41 23.27 22.56
C PRO A 485 0.89 23.49 22.50
N SER A 486 0.45 24.67 22.96
CA SER A 486 -0.98 25.03 23.03
C SER A 486 -1.48 25.80 21.81
N GLN A 487 -0.58 26.36 20.99
CA GLN A 487 -0.92 27.30 19.92
C GLN A 487 -0.48 26.88 18.51
N LEU A 488 0.29 25.81 18.35
CA LEU A 488 0.73 25.37 17.01
C LEU A 488 -0.45 24.72 16.29
N THR A 489 -0.75 25.20 15.08
CA THR A 489 -1.92 24.83 14.28
C THR A 489 -1.57 24.30 12.89
N THR A 490 -0.34 24.52 12.42
CA THR A 490 0.11 24.10 11.09
C THR A 490 1.37 23.23 11.14
N LYS A 491 1.59 22.43 10.09
CA LYS A 491 2.80 21.62 9.90
C LYS A 491 4.06 22.48 10.03
N ASP A 492 4.08 23.63 9.36
CA ASP A 492 5.23 24.53 9.33
C ASP A 492 5.55 25.14 10.70
N GLU A 493 4.53 25.52 11.47
CA GLU A 493 4.69 26.00 12.84
C GLU A 493 5.31 24.91 13.74
N VAL A 494 4.90 23.65 13.59
CA VAL A 494 5.45 22.54 14.38
C VAL A 494 6.89 22.22 13.98
N ILE A 495 7.20 22.15 12.67
CA ILE A 495 8.56 21.91 12.19
C ILE A 495 9.49 23.01 12.68
N THR A 496 9.13 24.28 12.46
CA THR A 496 9.94 25.43 12.85
C THR A 496 10.22 25.41 14.35
N TYR A 497 9.19 25.18 15.18
CA TYR A 497 9.34 25.14 16.63
C TYR A 497 10.32 24.03 17.09
N LEU A 498 10.18 22.81 16.57
CA LEU A 498 11.05 21.69 16.96
C LEU A 498 12.49 21.86 16.44
N CYS A 499 12.68 22.43 15.24
CA CYS A 499 14.00 22.75 14.73
C CYS A 499 14.70 23.81 15.60
N SER A 500 14.01 24.90 15.96
CA SER A 500 14.56 25.92 16.86
C SER A 500 14.92 25.32 18.23
N LEU A 501 14.06 24.45 18.78
CA LEU A 501 14.34 23.76 20.04
C LEU A 501 15.62 22.92 19.98
N LEU A 502 15.80 22.14 18.91
CA LEU A 502 17.01 21.33 18.70
C LEU A 502 18.26 22.20 18.50
N GLU A 503 18.14 23.32 17.79
CA GLU A 503 19.24 24.25 17.53
C GLU A 503 19.69 24.96 18.81
N GLU A 504 18.75 25.53 19.57
CA GLU A 504 19.01 26.21 20.84
C GLU A 504 19.68 25.29 21.87
N GLN A 505 19.28 24.02 21.91
CA GLN A 505 19.89 23.00 22.78
C GLN A 505 21.18 22.39 22.20
N GLY A 506 21.66 22.88 21.06
CA GLY A 506 22.93 22.50 20.45
C GLY A 506 22.97 21.09 19.86
N TYR A 507 21.82 20.52 19.46
CA TYR A 507 21.76 19.22 18.79
C TYR A 507 22.10 19.30 17.31
N VAL A 508 21.77 20.42 16.66
CA VAL A 508 21.88 20.58 15.20
C VAL A 508 22.55 21.91 14.83
N ASP A 509 22.73 22.13 13.54
CA ASP A 509 23.17 23.38 12.94
C ASP A 509 21.97 24.13 12.31
N ALA A 510 22.15 25.41 11.98
CA ALA A 510 21.07 26.30 11.50
C ALA A 510 20.45 25.84 10.16
N ASP A 511 21.18 25.08 9.35
CA ASP A 511 20.73 24.51 8.08
C ASP A 511 19.85 23.27 8.25
N PHE A 512 19.70 22.74 9.47
CA PHE A 512 18.89 21.55 9.75
C PHE A 512 17.42 21.75 9.36
N GLN A 513 16.86 22.93 9.60
CA GLN A 513 15.47 23.24 9.22
C GLN A 513 15.27 23.17 7.69
N GLU A 514 16.21 23.72 6.92
CA GLU A 514 16.17 23.67 5.45
C GLU A 514 16.21 22.21 4.97
N GLN A 515 17.12 21.40 5.53
CA GLN A 515 17.24 19.97 5.20
C GLN A 515 15.97 19.17 5.53
N ILE A 516 15.24 19.53 6.60
CA ILE A 516 13.93 18.91 6.93
C ILE A 516 12.91 19.25 5.84
N TYR A 517 12.82 20.52 5.44
CA TYR A 517 11.90 20.96 4.40
C TYR A 517 12.21 20.35 3.03
N GLU A 518 13.48 20.25 2.66
CA GLU A 518 13.90 19.57 1.43
C GLU A 518 13.41 18.11 1.38
N ARG A 519 13.54 17.37 2.49
CA ARG A 519 13.00 16.00 2.59
C ARG A 519 11.48 15.99 2.53
N GLU A 520 10.83 16.79 3.38
CA GLU A 520 9.37 16.82 3.53
C GLU A 520 8.65 17.22 2.24
N ALA A 521 9.30 18.01 1.37
CA ALA A 521 8.77 18.38 0.07
C ALA A 521 8.74 17.21 -0.93
N ILE A 522 9.63 16.22 -0.77
CA ILE A 522 9.72 15.06 -1.67
C ILE A 522 8.91 13.88 -1.12
N ALA A 523 9.10 13.55 0.16
CA ALA A 523 8.43 12.42 0.80
C ALA A 523 8.04 12.76 2.25
N PRO A 524 6.76 13.07 2.52
CA PRO A 524 6.28 13.41 3.86
C PRO A 524 6.49 12.29 4.88
N THR A 525 6.94 12.65 6.09
CA THR A 525 7.19 11.71 7.19
C THR A 525 5.97 11.43 8.08
N CYS A 526 4.77 11.83 7.64
CA CYS A 526 3.51 11.35 8.21
C CYS A 526 3.08 10.08 7.45
N PHE A 527 3.46 8.92 7.97
CA PHE A 527 3.28 7.63 7.28
C PHE A 527 1.82 7.12 7.33
N GLY A 528 0.84 8.00 7.17
CA GLY A 528 -0.59 7.67 7.24
C GLY A 528 -1.09 7.35 8.65
N ALA A 529 -0.28 7.62 9.67
CA ALA A 529 -0.59 7.42 11.08
C ALA A 529 -0.87 8.76 11.79
N ARG A 530 -1.31 8.70 13.05
CA ARG A 530 -1.51 9.90 13.89
C ARG A 530 -0.22 10.49 14.46
N TYR A 531 0.91 10.13 13.88
CA TYR A 531 2.23 10.65 14.23
C TYR A 531 3.04 10.99 12.97
N ALA A 532 4.02 11.86 13.12
CA ALA A 532 5.02 12.17 12.09
C ALA A 532 6.43 12.03 12.67
N ILE A 533 7.39 11.68 11.82
CA ILE A 533 8.80 11.48 12.20
C ILE A 533 9.72 12.36 11.33
N PRO A 534 9.69 13.70 11.44
CA PRO A 534 10.54 14.55 10.63
C PRO A 534 12.02 14.29 10.92
N HIS A 535 12.81 14.11 9.88
CA HIS A 535 14.25 13.89 9.99
C HIS A 535 14.94 14.26 8.68
N THR A 536 16.24 14.52 8.72
CA THR A 536 17.01 14.85 7.52
C THR A 536 17.34 13.60 6.71
N THR A 537 17.64 13.74 5.42
CA THR A 537 18.05 12.59 4.56
C THR A 537 19.38 11.97 4.99
N LYS A 538 20.23 12.73 5.70
CA LYS A 538 21.53 12.29 6.23
C LYS A 538 21.59 12.53 7.74
N LYS A 539 22.42 11.76 8.44
CA LYS A 539 22.70 11.94 9.87
C LYS A 539 23.69 13.09 10.09
N THR A 540 23.17 14.32 10.15
CA THR A 540 23.95 15.57 10.24
C THR A 540 24.03 16.16 11.64
N ALA A 541 23.30 15.61 12.63
CA ALA A 541 23.25 16.20 13.96
C ALA A 541 24.59 16.07 14.71
N LYS A 542 24.85 17.00 15.64
CA LYS A 542 26.03 17.03 16.52
C LYS A 542 25.95 15.95 17.61
N LYS A 543 24.74 15.68 18.10
CA LYS A 543 24.43 14.67 19.12
C LYS A 543 23.05 14.06 18.86
N ASN A 544 22.84 12.85 19.37
CA ASN A 544 21.56 12.14 19.22
C ASN A 544 20.49 12.74 20.13
N GLY A 545 19.33 13.07 19.58
CA GLY A 545 18.16 13.55 20.32
C GLY A 545 16.88 13.41 19.53
N ILE A 546 15.76 13.30 20.24
CA ILE A 546 14.41 13.21 19.67
C ILE A 546 13.58 14.33 20.28
N ALA A 547 13.23 15.32 19.48
CA ALA A 547 12.32 16.37 19.90
C ALA A 547 10.88 15.91 19.74
N VAL A 548 10.10 16.01 20.82
CA VAL A 548 8.73 15.49 20.89
C VAL A 548 7.75 16.63 21.09
N ALA A 549 6.77 16.73 20.19
CA ALA A 549 5.58 17.57 20.38
C ALA A 549 4.34 16.70 20.55
N LEU A 550 3.65 16.85 21.69
CA LEU A 550 2.30 16.32 21.90
C LEU A 550 1.25 17.40 21.61
N LEU A 551 0.54 17.25 20.50
CA LEU A 551 -0.46 18.18 20.01
C LEU A 551 -1.85 17.79 20.53
N ARG A 552 -2.42 18.62 21.41
CA ARG A 552 -3.77 18.41 21.96
C ARG A 552 -4.87 18.47 20.90
N LYS A 553 -4.63 19.24 19.84
CA LYS A 553 -5.44 19.27 18.63
C LYS A 553 -4.58 18.76 17.48
N PRO A 554 -5.06 17.81 16.66
CA PRO A 554 -4.26 17.33 15.54
C PRO A 554 -3.99 18.45 14.54
N VAL A 555 -2.80 18.41 13.96
CA VAL A 555 -2.40 19.26 12.84
C VAL A 555 -2.53 18.44 11.55
N ILE A 556 -2.99 19.06 10.47
CA ILE A 556 -3.01 18.41 9.16
C ILE A 556 -1.59 18.39 8.58
N TRP A 557 -1.06 17.19 8.36
CA TRP A 557 0.23 16.91 7.78
C TRP A 557 0.02 16.13 6.49
N ASP A 558 0.19 16.78 5.34
CA ASP A 558 0.01 16.19 4.00
C ASP A 558 -1.28 15.36 3.84
N GLY A 559 -2.37 15.84 4.42
CA GLY A 559 -3.69 15.21 4.36
C GLY A 559 -4.03 14.26 5.52
N PHE A 560 -3.10 14.01 6.44
CA PHE A 560 -3.30 13.17 7.62
C PHE A 560 -3.36 13.99 8.91
N GLU A 561 -4.17 13.56 9.87
CA GLU A 561 -4.23 14.17 11.20
C GLU A 561 -3.07 13.66 12.07
N VAL A 562 -2.19 14.57 12.51
CA VAL A 562 -1.02 14.23 13.34
C VAL A 562 -1.17 14.83 14.74
N ASN A 563 -1.07 13.98 15.76
CA ASN A 563 -1.10 14.38 17.18
C ASN A 563 0.27 14.33 17.85
N ILE A 564 1.19 13.53 17.34
CA ILE A 564 2.51 13.32 17.95
C ILE A 564 3.58 13.54 16.89
N VAL A 565 4.52 14.43 17.13
CA VAL A 565 5.65 14.63 16.22
C VAL A 565 6.93 14.24 16.95
N LEU A 566 7.68 13.32 16.36
CA LEU A 566 8.96 12.82 16.86
C LEU A 566 10.07 13.21 15.89
N MET A 567 10.66 14.39 16.06
CA MET A 567 11.70 14.89 15.17
C MET A 567 13.07 14.31 15.56
N PHE A 568 13.73 13.62 14.61
CA PHE A 568 15.01 12.97 14.87
C PHE A 568 16.19 13.86 14.54
N ALA A 569 17.05 14.10 15.52
CA ALA A 569 18.39 14.64 15.34
C ALA A 569 19.41 13.52 15.63
N LEU A 570 19.97 12.89 14.60
CA LEU A 570 20.86 11.74 14.75
C LEU A 570 22.28 12.07 14.28
N HIS A 571 23.26 11.78 15.14
CA HIS A 571 24.68 11.86 14.81
C HIS A 571 25.08 10.70 13.89
N LYS A 572 26.07 10.91 13.04
CA LYS A 572 26.56 9.91 12.07
C LYS A 572 26.90 8.54 12.66
N SER A 573 27.32 8.50 13.94
CA SER A 573 27.68 7.26 14.62
C SER A 573 26.49 6.47 15.19
N PHE A 574 25.27 6.99 15.08
CA PHE A 574 24.09 6.31 15.61
C PHE A 574 23.73 5.10 14.74
N ASP A 575 23.71 3.91 15.33
CA ASP A 575 23.58 2.63 14.62
C ASP A 575 22.28 1.87 14.96
N GLN A 576 21.37 2.51 15.70
CA GLN A 576 20.16 1.88 16.24
C GLN A 576 18.88 2.44 15.60
N VAL A 577 18.93 2.89 14.34
CA VAL A 577 17.75 3.42 13.62
C VAL A 577 16.61 2.41 13.54
N PRO A 578 16.81 1.13 13.15
CA PRO A 578 15.69 0.19 13.03
C PRO A 578 14.93 0.02 14.34
N LYS A 579 15.69 0.05 15.44
CA LYS A 579 15.19 -0.05 16.79
C LYS A 579 14.38 1.18 17.25
N LEU A 580 14.66 2.39 16.71
CA LEU A 580 13.80 3.57 16.91
C LEU A 580 12.44 3.38 16.24
N TYR A 581 12.43 2.88 15.02
CA TYR A 581 11.18 2.59 14.30
C TYR A 581 10.39 1.47 14.99
N ASP A 582 11.06 0.41 15.47
CA ASP A 582 10.43 -0.65 16.27
C ASP A 582 9.76 -0.09 17.53
N LEU A 583 10.41 0.84 18.26
CA LEU A 583 9.80 1.52 19.42
C LEU A 583 8.52 2.26 18.99
N ILE A 584 8.62 3.05 17.93
CA ILE A 584 7.51 3.90 17.46
C ILE A 584 6.31 3.03 17.08
N LEU A 585 6.50 1.99 16.26
CA LEU A 585 5.43 1.08 15.86
C LEU A 585 4.79 0.42 17.09
N ASN A 586 5.61 -0.13 18.01
CA ASN A 586 5.09 -0.82 19.20
C ASN A 586 4.35 0.07 20.21
N VAL A 587 4.64 1.37 20.26
CA VAL A 587 4.01 2.31 21.18
C VAL A 587 2.81 2.99 20.55
N PHE A 588 2.94 3.44 19.29
CA PHE A 588 1.97 4.31 18.67
C PHE A 588 0.95 3.57 17.79
N ASP A 589 1.24 2.34 17.35
CA ASP A 589 0.24 1.54 16.62
C ASP A 589 -0.71 0.78 17.57
N ASP A 590 -0.37 0.65 18.86
CA ASP A 590 -1.29 0.17 19.89
C ASP A 590 -2.30 1.28 20.25
N PRO A 591 -3.61 1.13 19.94
CA PRO A 591 -4.58 2.19 20.13
C PRO A 591 -4.77 2.59 21.60
N ILE A 592 -4.59 1.65 22.53
CA ILE A 592 -4.73 1.88 23.97
C ILE A 592 -3.54 2.68 24.48
N ARG A 593 -2.32 2.27 24.12
CA ARG A 593 -1.10 3.01 24.48
C ARG A 593 -1.08 4.40 23.86
N PHE A 594 -1.44 4.52 22.59
CA PHE A 594 -1.52 5.81 21.91
C PHE A 594 -2.47 6.77 22.64
N ALA A 595 -3.66 6.31 23.03
CA ALA A 595 -4.61 7.13 23.80
C ALA A 595 -4.02 7.57 25.16
N GLN A 596 -3.33 6.67 25.86
CA GLN A 596 -2.67 7.00 27.12
C GLN A 596 -1.52 8.01 26.94
N VAL A 597 -0.79 7.95 25.83
CA VAL A 597 0.25 8.95 25.51
C VAL A 597 -0.37 10.32 25.28
N LEU A 598 -1.51 10.40 24.57
CA LEU A 598 -2.20 11.67 24.34
C LEU A 598 -2.73 12.34 25.61
N GLU A 599 -2.98 11.57 26.67
CA GLU A 599 -3.42 12.09 27.97
C GLU A 599 -2.27 12.66 28.81
N CYS A 600 -1.01 12.36 28.47
CA CYS A 600 0.15 12.83 29.22
C CYS A 600 0.21 14.37 29.27
N ASP A 601 0.61 14.92 30.42
CA ASP A 601 0.69 16.36 30.70
C ASP A 601 2.10 16.82 31.09
N SER A 602 3.06 15.89 31.11
CA SER A 602 4.44 16.11 31.54
C SER A 602 5.39 15.14 30.85
N TYR A 603 6.66 15.51 30.77
CA TYR A 603 7.73 14.64 30.28
C TYR A 603 7.78 13.33 31.07
N THR A 604 7.71 13.39 32.41
CA THR A 604 7.73 12.19 33.25
C THR A 604 6.56 11.25 32.97
N ALA A 605 5.35 11.77 32.75
CA ALA A 605 4.19 10.97 32.38
C ALA A 605 4.38 10.33 31.01
N PHE A 606 4.85 11.10 30.02
CA PHE A 606 5.15 10.62 28.67
C PHE A 606 6.18 9.49 28.71
N MET A 607 7.31 9.70 29.40
CA MET A 607 8.35 8.70 29.56
C MET A 607 7.80 7.42 30.17
N LYS A 608 6.96 7.49 31.20
CA LYS A 608 6.34 6.30 31.79
C LYS A 608 5.43 5.51 30.83
N LYS A 609 4.87 6.16 29.80
CA LYS A 609 4.01 5.51 28.81
C LYS A 609 4.79 4.91 27.65
N ILE A 610 5.89 5.54 27.26
CA ILE A 610 6.78 4.99 26.21
C ILE A 610 7.79 3.98 26.78
N HIS A 611 8.06 4.03 28.08
CA HIS A 611 8.94 3.09 28.79
C HIS A 611 8.11 1.92 29.35
N ILE A 612 8.31 0.73 28.80
CA ILE A 612 7.64 -0.48 29.26
C ILE A 612 8.61 -1.18 30.21
N THR A 613 8.46 -0.94 31.52
CA THR A 613 9.12 -1.72 32.58
C THR A 613 8.59 -3.14 32.63
#